data_AF-A0A5N6AQ79-F1
#
_entry.id   AF-A0A5N6AQ79-F1
#
_cell.length_a   1.000
_cell.length_b   1.000
_cell.length_c   1.000
_cell.angle_alpha   90.00
_cell.angle_beta   90.00
_cell.angle_gamma   90.00
#
_symmetry.space_group_name_H-M   'P 1'
#
loop_
_entity.id
_entity.type
_entity.pdbx_description
1 polymer ?
#
loop_
_entity_poly.entity_id
_entity_poly.type
_entity_poly.pdbx_seq_one_letter_code
_entity_poly.pdbx_strand_id
1 'polypeptide(L)'
;MPEARGLRLDPACGTRLALEAYRRDFAERDGAVRDHASWKCERRQHFDERGDPSREALRRGHWDEALRLLDVERDRWLAIARQDAARGAPFSRVRVVEEPLSAYMRWEFPPTPCRPMSTRRPPCTGRSWRTVGF
;
A
#
# COMPACT_ATOMS: atom_id res chain seq x y z
N MET A 1 23.48 -9.53 22.00
CA MET A 1 22.43 -8.70 21.37
C MET A 1 23.15 -7.54 20.69
N PRO A 2 23.28 -7.50 19.36
CA PRO A 2 23.90 -6.34 18.73
C PRO A 2 22.99 -5.13 18.96
N GLU A 3 23.59 -4.08 19.53
CA GLU A 3 22.92 -2.82 19.86
C GLU A 3 22.29 -2.22 18.61
N ALA A 4 21.04 -1.77 18.69
CA ALA A 4 20.35 -1.00 17.67
C ALA A 4 20.97 0.41 17.52
N ARG A 5 22.24 0.48 17.12
CA ARG A 5 22.92 1.72 16.74
C ARG A 5 22.58 2.00 15.28
N GLY A 6 21.80 3.05 15.02
CA GLY A 6 21.87 3.69 13.70
C GLY A 6 20.63 4.38 13.13
N LEU A 7 19.44 4.27 13.72
CA LEU A 7 18.25 4.96 13.19
C LEU A 7 17.75 6.06 14.14
N ARG A 8 18.68 6.88 14.64
CA ARG A 8 18.31 8.12 15.30
C ARG A 8 18.15 9.18 14.22
N LEU A 9 16.90 9.41 13.79
CA LEU A 9 16.58 10.58 12.99
C LEU A 9 16.88 11.81 13.85
N ASP A 10 17.72 12.71 13.33
CA ASP A 10 17.88 14.03 13.92
C ASP A 10 16.48 14.69 13.95
N PRO A 11 15.98 15.21 15.09
CA PRO A 11 14.75 15.99 15.10
C PRO A 11 14.84 17.07 14.02
N ALA A 12 14.04 16.89 12.96
CA ALA A 12 14.20 17.64 11.72
C ALA A 12 14.14 19.15 11.94
N CYS A 13 15.14 19.88 11.42
CA CYS A 13 14.99 21.29 11.10
C CYS A 13 13.88 21.42 10.04
N GLY A 14 12.70 21.88 10.44
CA GLY A 14 11.56 21.97 9.54
C GLY A 14 10.52 22.98 10.00
N THR A 15 9.70 23.45 9.06
CA THR A 15 8.61 24.37 9.33
C THR A 15 7.30 23.59 9.50
N ARG A 16 6.55 23.90 10.55
CA ARG A 16 5.21 23.33 10.75
C ARG A 16 4.23 24.01 9.80
N LEU A 17 3.56 23.22 8.97
CA LEU A 17 2.52 23.68 8.05
C LEU A 17 1.13 23.24 8.51
N ALA A 18 0.12 24.05 8.21
CA ALA A 18 -1.27 23.59 8.27
C ALA A 18 -1.52 22.49 7.22
N LEU A 19 -2.50 21.62 7.44
CA LEU A 19 -2.70 20.41 6.63
C LEU A 19 -2.84 20.69 5.13
N GLU A 20 -3.59 21.72 4.74
CA GLU A 20 -3.77 22.08 3.32
C GLU A 20 -2.48 22.58 2.69
N ALA A 21 -1.74 23.44 3.40
CA ALA A 21 -0.44 23.93 2.96
C ALA A 21 0.56 22.77 2.82
N TYR A 22 0.58 21.85 3.79
CA TYR A 22 1.40 20.65 3.75
C TYR A 22 1.06 19.76 2.55
N ARG A 23 -0.23 19.50 2.27
CA ARG A 23 -0.65 18.67 1.14
C ARG A 23 -0.21 19.23 -0.21
N ARG A 24 -0.35 20.55 -0.39
CA ARG A 24 0.12 21.23 -1.60
C ARG A 24 1.64 21.15 -1.73
N ASP A 25 2.35 21.48 -0.66
CA ASP A 25 3.81 21.48 -0.57
C ASP A 25 4.40 20.07 -0.84
N PHE A 26 3.75 19.04 -0.30
CA PHE A 26 4.08 17.63 -0.53
C PHE A 26 3.85 17.22 -1.99
N ALA A 27 2.67 17.53 -2.56
CA ALA A 27 2.35 17.17 -3.94
C ALA A 27 3.32 17.80 -4.95
N GLU A 28 3.74 19.04 -4.71
CA GLU A 28 4.76 19.71 -5.54
C GLU A 28 6.11 18.98 -5.46
N ARG A 29 6.58 18.64 -4.26
CA ARG A 29 7.85 17.94 -4.05
C ARG A 29 7.82 16.53 -4.63
N ASP A 30 6.79 15.76 -4.33
CA ASP A 30 6.57 14.41 -4.87
C ASP A 30 6.51 14.43 -6.41
N GLY A 31 5.85 15.44 -6.97
CA GLY A 31 5.81 15.70 -8.41
C GLY A 31 7.19 15.98 -9.02
N ALA A 32 8.13 16.55 -8.27
CA ALA A 32 9.46 16.96 -8.72
C ALA A 32 10.54 15.87 -8.57
N VAL A 33 10.33 14.83 -7.75
CA VAL A 33 11.32 13.75 -7.56
C VAL A 33 11.60 13.01 -8.87
N ARG A 34 12.87 12.83 -9.21
CA ARG A 34 13.35 12.05 -10.37
C ARG A 34 14.49 11.14 -9.93
N ASP A 35 14.61 9.99 -10.57
CA ASP A 35 15.75 9.06 -10.43
C ASP A 35 16.08 8.63 -8.98
N HIS A 36 15.08 8.67 -8.08
CA HIS A 36 15.20 8.31 -6.68
C HIS A 36 14.00 7.49 -6.21
N ALA A 37 14.27 6.31 -5.63
CA ALA A 37 13.22 5.50 -5.02
C ALA A 37 12.73 6.11 -3.69
N SER A 38 11.43 5.99 -3.44
CA SER A 38 10.80 6.44 -2.20
C SER A 38 10.17 5.27 -1.45
N TRP A 39 10.31 5.28 -0.12
CA TRP A 39 9.91 4.18 0.75
C TRP A 39 8.97 4.70 1.84
N LYS A 40 7.74 4.19 1.87
CA LYS A 40 6.79 4.41 2.95
C LYS A 40 6.85 3.24 3.92
N CYS A 41 7.46 3.48 5.08
CA CYS A 41 7.60 2.47 6.14
C CYS A 41 6.57 2.71 7.24
N GLU A 42 5.70 1.74 7.49
CA GLU A 42 4.63 1.83 8.48
C GLU A 42 4.69 0.68 9.50
N ARG A 43 4.41 0.97 10.77
CA ARG A 43 4.28 -0.05 11.83
C ARG A 43 2.93 -0.02 12.55
N ARG A 44 2.21 1.10 12.51
CA ARG A 44 0.92 1.21 13.20
C ARG A 44 -0.07 0.20 12.62
N GLN A 45 -0.87 -0.47 13.44
CA GLN A 45 -1.84 -1.48 12.98
C GLN A 45 -3.24 -0.92 12.65
N HIS A 46 -3.47 0.38 12.88
CA HIS A 46 -4.77 1.02 12.67
C HIS A 46 -4.62 2.52 12.40
N PHE A 47 -5.36 3.03 11.42
CA PHE A 47 -5.57 4.45 11.20
C PHE A 47 -7.08 4.76 11.11
N ASP A 48 -7.46 5.93 11.61
CA ASP A 48 -8.81 6.48 11.46
C ASP A 48 -8.88 7.26 10.14
N GLU A 49 -9.08 6.52 9.06
CA GLU A 49 -9.20 7.06 7.70
C GLU A 49 -10.67 7.41 7.42
N ARG A 50 -10.98 8.70 7.53
CA ARG A 50 -12.32 9.24 7.28
C ARG A 50 -12.41 9.76 5.85
N GLY A 51 -13.57 9.54 5.23
CA GLY A 51 -13.86 10.03 3.87
C GLY A 51 -13.47 9.06 2.75
N ASP A 52 -12.91 7.89 3.08
CA ASP A 52 -12.71 6.81 2.12
C ASP A 52 -13.97 5.92 2.05
N PRO A 53 -14.62 5.79 0.88
CA PRO A 53 -15.84 4.99 0.73
C PRO A 53 -15.66 3.51 1.08
N SER A 54 -14.53 2.92 0.69
CA SER A 54 -14.25 1.50 0.93
C SER A 54 -14.02 1.22 2.43
N ARG A 55 -13.33 2.14 3.11
CA ARG A 55 -13.09 2.10 4.55
C ARG A 55 -14.37 2.25 5.35
N GLU A 56 -15.27 3.12 4.89
CA GLU A 56 -16.58 3.33 5.50
C GLU A 56 -17.48 2.09 5.32
N ALA A 57 -17.48 1.48 4.13
CA ALA A 57 -18.17 0.21 3.88
C ALA A 57 -17.66 -0.90 4.83
N LEU A 58 -16.34 -1.02 4.98
CA LEU A 58 -15.74 -1.95 5.94
C LEU A 58 -16.20 -1.68 7.37
N ARG A 59 -16.24 -0.40 7.79
CA ARG A 59 -16.66 0.00 9.14
C ARG A 59 -18.11 -0.41 9.43
N ARG A 60 -18.96 -0.47 8.40
CA ARG A 60 -20.35 -0.95 8.45
C ARG A 60 -20.48 -2.47 8.35
N GLY A 61 -19.37 -3.21 8.16
CA GLY A 61 -19.37 -4.65 7.99
C GLY A 61 -19.65 -5.12 6.54
N HIS A 62 -19.74 -4.20 5.58
CA HIS A 62 -20.01 -4.50 4.18
C HIS A 62 -18.72 -4.86 3.44
N TRP A 63 -18.18 -6.05 3.73
CA TRP A 63 -16.88 -6.50 3.21
C TRP A 63 -16.82 -6.54 1.68
N ASP A 64 -17.81 -7.13 1.03
CA ASP A 64 -17.82 -7.27 -0.43
C ASP A 64 -17.88 -5.91 -1.14
N GLU A 65 -18.63 -4.97 -0.56
CA GLU A 65 -18.71 -3.59 -1.07
C GLU A 65 -17.37 -2.87 -0.91
N ALA A 66 -16.68 -3.05 0.22
CA ALA A 66 -15.35 -2.49 0.41
C ALA A 66 -14.37 -3.00 -0.65
N LEU A 67 -14.39 -4.32 -0.94
CA LEU A 67 -13.54 -4.91 -1.98
C LEU A 67 -13.91 -4.43 -3.39
N ARG A 68 -15.21 -4.27 -3.69
CA ARG A 68 -15.67 -3.74 -4.97
C ARG A 68 -15.19 -2.31 -5.19
N LEU A 69 -15.25 -1.46 -4.16
CA LEU A 69 -14.78 -0.08 -4.21
C LEU A 69 -13.24 -0.02 -4.40
N LEU A 70 -12.49 -0.90 -3.73
CA LEU A 70 -11.04 -1.01 -3.94
C LEU A 70 -10.68 -1.44 -5.37
N ASP A 71 -11.44 -2.38 -5.96
CA ASP A 71 -11.20 -2.83 -7.33
C ASP A 71 -11.48 -1.71 -8.36
N VAL A 72 -12.49 -0.87 -8.12
CA VAL A 72 -12.76 0.33 -8.94
C VAL A 72 -11.57 1.31 -8.93
N GLU A 73 -10.89 1.46 -7.80
CA GLU A 73 -9.73 2.35 -7.69
C GLU A 73 -8.43 1.73 -8.23
N ARG A 74 -8.41 0.42 -8.48
CA ARG A 74 -7.20 -0.31 -8.86
C ARG A 74 -6.48 0.29 -10.06
N ASP A 75 -7.22 0.61 -11.12
CA ASP A 75 -6.63 1.14 -12.35
C ASP A 75 -5.99 2.51 -12.13
N ARG A 76 -6.58 3.34 -11.25
CA ARG A 76 -5.99 4.62 -10.84
C ARG A 76 -4.67 4.40 -10.12
N TRP A 77 -4.61 3.48 -9.17
CA TRP A 77 -3.37 3.18 -8.43
C TRP A 77 -2.28 2.59 -9.33
N LEU A 78 -2.65 1.72 -10.28
CA LEU A 78 -1.72 1.19 -11.27
C LEU A 78 -1.20 2.28 -12.21
N ALA A 79 -2.03 3.24 -12.59
CA ALA A 79 -1.60 4.38 -13.42
C ALA A 79 -0.58 5.25 -12.68
N ILE A 80 -0.81 5.54 -11.40
CA ILE A 80 0.12 6.29 -10.55
C ILE A 80 1.46 5.55 -10.45
N ALA A 81 1.44 4.25 -10.12
CA ALA A 81 2.66 3.45 -10.01
C ALA A 81 3.48 3.42 -11.33
N ARG A 82 2.80 3.39 -12.49
CA ARG A 82 3.46 3.48 -13.80
C ARG A 82 4.07 4.86 -14.04
N GLN A 83 3.39 5.93 -13.65
CA GLN A 83 3.92 7.29 -13.75
C GLN A 83 5.15 7.48 -12.86
N ASP A 84 5.14 6.93 -11.65
CA ASP A 84 6.27 6.95 -10.71
C ASP A 84 7.48 6.21 -11.30
N ALA A 85 7.26 5.01 -11.83
CA ALA A 85 8.29 4.24 -12.50
C ALA A 85 8.86 4.96 -13.73
N ALA A 86 8.01 5.58 -14.56
CA ALA A 86 8.42 6.33 -15.74
C ALA A 86 9.27 7.57 -15.40
N ARG A 87 9.09 8.14 -14.21
CA ARG A 87 9.90 9.25 -13.68
C ARG A 87 11.22 8.80 -13.02
N GLY A 88 11.52 7.50 -13.03
CA GLY A 88 12.64 6.94 -12.29
C GLY A 88 12.48 7.02 -10.77
N ALA A 89 11.26 7.26 -10.28
CA ALA A 89 10.97 7.54 -8.89
C ALA A 89 9.96 6.55 -8.29
N PRO A 90 10.25 5.23 -8.27
CA PRO A 90 9.30 4.23 -7.81
C PRO A 90 8.97 4.41 -6.33
N PHE A 91 7.68 4.27 -5.99
CA PHE A 91 7.18 4.34 -4.62
C PHE A 91 6.90 2.94 -4.06
N SER A 92 7.65 2.54 -3.04
CA SER A 92 7.50 1.26 -2.35
C SER A 92 6.88 1.46 -0.98
N ARG A 93 5.91 0.61 -0.61
CA ARG A 93 5.33 0.59 0.73
C ARG A 93 5.72 -0.68 1.46
N VAL A 94 6.29 -0.52 2.65
CA VAL A 94 6.66 -1.62 3.54
C VAL A 94 5.91 -1.41 4.86
N ARG A 95 5.17 -2.43 5.29
CA ARG A 95 4.44 -2.40 6.56
C ARG A 95 4.78 -3.61 7.41
N VAL A 96 5.10 -3.35 8.68
CA VAL A 96 5.21 -4.42 9.69
C VAL A 96 3.80 -4.74 10.18
N VAL A 97 3.39 -6.00 10.06
CA VAL A 97 2.05 -6.48 10.45
C VAL A 97 2.13 -7.36 11.69
N GLU A 98 1.07 -7.34 12.50
CA GLU A 98 0.94 -8.18 13.69
C GLU A 98 -0.13 -9.25 13.45
N GLU A 99 0.12 -10.46 13.94
CA GLU A 99 -0.83 -11.58 13.90
C GLU A 99 -1.64 -11.67 15.22
N PRO A 100 -2.96 -11.93 15.16
CA PRO A 100 -3.77 -12.13 13.96
C PRO A 100 -4.09 -10.82 13.22
N LEU A 101 -4.17 -10.87 11.88
CA LEU A 101 -4.49 -9.69 11.06
C LEU A 101 -5.86 -9.11 11.43
N SER A 102 -5.86 -7.84 11.83
CA SER A 102 -7.09 -7.09 12.09
C SER A 102 -7.95 -6.97 10.81
N ALA A 103 -9.24 -6.69 10.96
CA ALA A 103 -10.11 -6.42 9.80
C ALA A 103 -9.58 -5.26 8.94
N TYR A 104 -8.99 -4.25 9.57
CA TYR A 104 -8.35 -3.14 8.88
C TYR A 104 -7.09 -3.58 8.11
N MET A 105 -6.24 -4.44 8.68
CA MET A 105 -5.08 -5.00 7.96
C MET A 105 -5.49 -5.87 6.78
N ARG A 106 -6.56 -6.66 6.91
CA ARG A 106 -7.09 -7.46 5.80
C ARG A 106 -7.66 -6.58 4.67
N TRP A 107 -8.22 -5.42 5.00
CA TRP A 107 -8.71 -4.45 4.01
C TRP A 107 -7.58 -3.68 3.32
N GLU A 108 -6.52 -3.35 4.06
CA GLU A 108 -5.29 -2.73 3.52
C GLU A 108 -4.51 -3.64 2.56
N PHE A 109 -4.54 -4.94 2.81
CA PHE A 109 -3.93 -5.97 1.98
C PHE A 109 -5.01 -6.93 1.50
N PRO A 110 -5.97 -6.44 0.69
CA PRO A 110 -7.06 -7.28 0.24
C PRO A 110 -6.45 -8.41 -0.61
N PRO A 111 -6.85 -9.67 -0.40
CA PRO A 111 -6.44 -10.73 -1.29
C PRO A 111 -6.83 -10.33 -2.71
N THR A 112 -5.92 -10.51 -3.67
CA THR A 112 -6.28 -10.31 -5.06
C THR A 112 -7.51 -11.17 -5.33
N PRO A 113 -8.61 -10.63 -5.90
CA PRO A 113 -9.78 -11.43 -6.18
C PRO A 113 -9.31 -12.63 -7.00
N CYS A 114 -9.57 -13.84 -6.48
CA CYS A 114 -9.38 -15.06 -7.23
C CYS A 114 -10.24 -14.92 -8.48
N ARG A 115 -9.61 -14.58 -9.61
CA ARG A 115 -10.25 -14.65 -10.92
C ARG A 115 -10.81 -16.08 -10.98
N PRO A 116 -12.13 -16.28 -11.23
CA PRO A 116 -12.69 -17.61 -11.23
C PRO A 116 -11.85 -18.44 -12.19
N MET A 117 -11.19 -19.46 -11.63
CA MET A 117 -10.39 -20.40 -12.39
C MET A 117 -11.35 -20.95 -13.44
N SER A 118 -11.14 -20.59 -14.71
CA SER A 118 -11.87 -21.20 -15.81
C SER A 118 -11.84 -22.71 -15.58
N THR A 119 -13.01 -23.33 -15.56
CA THR A 119 -13.27 -24.71 -15.13
C THR A 119 -12.61 -25.80 -15.97
N ARG A 120 -11.53 -25.48 -16.71
CA ARG A 120 -10.62 -26.48 -17.26
C ARG A 120 -9.47 -26.73 -16.29
N ARG A 121 -9.69 -27.66 -15.36
CA ARG A 121 -8.60 -28.40 -14.70
C ARG A 121 -7.86 -29.23 -15.77
N PRO A 122 -6.57 -29.03 -16.06
CA PRO A 122 -5.75 -30.09 -16.61
C PRO A 122 -5.41 -31.09 -15.48
N PRO A 123 -5.15 -32.37 -15.80
CA PRO A 123 -4.88 -33.38 -14.80
C PRO A 123 -3.60 -33.05 -14.03
N CYS A 124 -3.68 -33.16 -12.71
CA CYS A 124 -2.57 -33.05 -11.79
C CYS A 124 -1.45 -34.00 -12.19
N THR A 125 -0.34 -33.46 -12.70
CA THR A 125 0.95 -34.15 -12.70
C THR A 125 1.93 -33.28 -11.94
N GLY A 126 2.46 -33.83 -10.85
CA GLY A 126 3.25 -33.10 -9.88
C GLY A 126 4.56 -32.57 -10.47
N ARG A 127 4.83 -31.28 -10.25
CA ARG A 127 6.18 -30.77 -10.05
C ARG A 127 6.18 -29.32 -9.53
N SER A 128 6.78 -29.16 -8.35
CA SER A 128 7.67 -28.05 -8.00
C SER A 128 7.16 -26.61 -8.23
N TRP A 129 6.68 -25.99 -7.15
CA TRP A 129 6.61 -24.52 -7.06
C TRP A 129 8.03 -23.94 -7.10
N ARG A 130 8.40 -23.29 -8.20
CA ARG A 130 9.53 -22.36 -8.24
C ARG A 130 9.00 -20.95 -8.04
N THR A 131 9.60 -20.30 -7.05
CA THR A 131 9.57 -18.88 -6.73
C THR A 131 9.83 -18.03 -7.98
N VAL A 132 9.00 -17.03 -8.20
CA VAL A 132 9.32 -15.82 -8.97
C VAL A 132 8.65 -14.70 -8.18
N GLY A 133 9.32 -13.69 -7.62
CA GLY A 133 10.61 -13.10 -7.97
C GLY A 133 10.34 -11.68 -8.45
N PHE A 134 10.38 -10.74 -7.50
CA PHE A 134 10.38 -9.27 -7.60
C PHE A 134 9.19 -8.56 -8.27
#